data_AF-A0A9C9L049-F1
#
_entry.id   AF-A0A9C9L049-F1
#
_cell.length_a   1.000
_cell.length_b   1.000
_cell.length_c   1.000
_cell.angle_alpha   90.00
_cell.angle_beta   90.00
_cell.angle_gamma   90.00
#
_symmetry.space_group_name_H-M   'P 1'
#
loop_
_entity.id
_entity.type
_entity.pdbx_description
1 polymer ?
#
loop_
_entity_poly.entity_id
_entity_poly.type
_entity_poly.pdbx_seq_one_letter_code
_entity_poly.pdbx_strand_id
1 'polypeptide(L)'
;MKNISRNSGQYTPDPGNNASGLSSLQKATSYVLSHASQWGFSKSKLNIKRYKLNNHTWRLTVVNPRTRKTILQADGHGDTVFANEDNLARMAETLMAQGLTIRTQFDE
;
A
#
# COMPACT_ATOMS: atom_id res chain seq x y z
N MET A 1 -6.37 16.87 30.51
CA MET A 1 -5.95 15.72 29.68
C MET A 1 -6.89 15.65 28.48
N LYS A 2 -6.41 15.94 27.25
CA LYS A 2 -7.23 15.90 26.02
C LYS A 2 -7.02 14.56 25.34
N ASN A 3 -8.05 13.70 25.37
CA ASN A 3 -8.09 12.45 24.62
C ASN A 3 -8.29 12.75 23.13
N ILE A 4 -7.26 12.51 22.32
CA ILE A 4 -7.35 12.58 20.85
C ILE A 4 -7.74 11.19 20.38
N SER A 5 -9.04 11.00 20.16
CA SER A 5 -9.58 9.82 19.47
C SER A 5 -9.04 9.80 18.03
N ARG A 6 -8.28 8.75 17.68
CA ARG A 6 -7.83 8.50 16.31
C ARG A 6 -9.02 7.92 15.54
N ASN A 7 -9.75 8.80 14.88
CA ASN A 7 -10.81 8.39 13.97
C ASN A 7 -10.17 7.75 12.72
N SER A 8 -10.08 6.43 12.70
CA SER A 8 -9.82 5.67 11.48
C SER A 8 -11.00 5.91 10.55
N GLY A 9 -10.76 6.55 9.41
CA GLY A 9 -11.78 6.95 8.42
C GLY A 9 -12.52 5.78 7.80
N GLN A 10 -13.33 5.08 8.58
CA GLN A 10 -14.38 4.20 8.09
C GLN A 10 -15.50 5.09 7.54
N TYR A 11 -15.92 4.79 6.33
CA TYR A 11 -17.10 5.38 5.73
C TYR A 11 -18.34 4.92 6.49
N THR A 12 -19.00 5.84 7.20
CA THR A 12 -20.35 5.65 7.72
C THR A 12 -21.34 6.25 6.71
N PRO A 13 -22.24 5.45 6.13
CA PRO A 13 -23.23 5.95 5.19
C PRO A 13 -24.17 6.94 5.89
N ASP A 14 -24.41 8.08 5.25
CA ASP A 14 -25.33 9.12 5.68
C ASP A 14 -26.78 8.63 5.44
N PRO A 15 -27.58 8.41 6.49
CA PRO A 15 -28.93 7.87 6.35
C PRO A 15 -29.94 8.87 5.75
N GLY A 16 -29.54 10.13 5.51
CA GLY A 16 -30.45 11.19 5.07
C GLY A 16 -30.60 11.37 3.56
N ASN A 17 -29.87 10.62 2.72
CA ASN A 17 -29.77 10.93 1.29
C ASN A 17 -30.22 9.75 0.41
N ASN A 18 -31.44 9.83 -0.13
CA ASN A 18 -32.03 8.90 -1.11
C ASN A 18 -31.35 8.97 -2.50
N ALA A 19 -30.07 9.34 -2.57
CA ALA A 19 -29.25 9.34 -3.76
C ALA A 19 -28.36 8.09 -3.73
N SER A 20 -28.73 7.14 -4.58
CA SER A 20 -28.09 5.85 -4.90
C SER A 20 -26.72 5.59 -4.24
N GLY A 21 -26.56 4.44 -3.59
CA GLY A 21 -25.26 4.00 -3.07
C GLY A 21 -24.13 4.09 -4.10
N LEU A 22 -24.46 4.02 -5.39
CA LEU A 22 -23.56 4.23 -6.53
C LEU A 22 -23.02 5.66 -6.64
N SER A 23 -23.86 6.69 -6.50
CA SER A 23 -23.39 8.10 -6.53
C SER A 23 -22.49 8.42 -5.33
N SER A 24 -22.81 7.86 -4.16
CA SER A 24 -21.98 8.01 -2.96
C SER A 24 -20.65 7.27 -3.08
N LEU A 25 -20.67 6.06 -3.66
CA LEU A 25 -19.47 5.27 -3.96
C LEU A 25 -18.58 5.99 -5.00
N GLN A 26 -19.16 6.53 -6.07
CA GLN A 26 -18.44 7.29 -7.09
C GLN A 26 -17.80 8.53 -6.50
N LYS A 27 -18.51 9.26 -5.63
CA LYS A 27 -17.98 10.46 -4.98
C LYS A 27 -16.86 10.13 -4.00
N ALA A 28 -16.99 9.05 -3.23
CA ALA A 28 -15.93 8.55 -2.35
C ALA A 28 -14.72 8.07 -3.14
N THR A 29 -14.93 7.35 -4.25
CA THR A 29 -13.86 6.86 -5.12
C THR A 29 -13.13 8.02 -5.79
N SER A 30 -13.85 8.97 -6.37
CA SER A 30 -13.26 10.19 -6.95
C SER A 30 -12.54 11.04 -5.91
N TYR A 31 -13.05 11.12 -4.68
CA TYR A 31 -12.38 11.79 -3.58
C TYR A 31 -11.06 11.09 -3.22
N VAL A 32 -11.08 9.76 -3.07
CA VAL A 32 -9.86 8.97 -2.83
C VAL A 32 -8.88 9.10 -4.00
N LEU A 33 -9.32 9.04 -5.25
CA LEU A 33 -8.44 9.19 -6.42
C LEU A 33 -7.84 10.60 -6.54
N SER A 34 -8.60 11.64 -6.18
CA SER A 34 -8.14 13.04 -6.24
C SER A 34 -7.29 13.48 -5.03
N HIS A 35 -7.48 12.86 -3.87
CA HIS A 35 -6.78 13.24 -2.62
C HIS A 35 -5.73 12.21 -2.16
N ALA A 36 -5.82 10.96 -2.61
CA ALA A 36 -4.73 10.02 -2.56
C ALA A 36 -3.87 10.19 -3.82
N SER A 37 -3.15 11.30 -3.93
CA SER A 37 -2.10 11.48 -4.95
C SER A 37 -0.90 10.51 -4.74
N GLN A 38 -1.07 9.52 -3.89
CA GLN A 38 -0.04 8.80 -3.19
C GLN A 38 -0.50 7.34 -2.99
N TRP A 39 -0.41 6.58 -4.08
CA TRP A 39 -0.60 5.14 -4.11
C TRP A 39 0.68 4.41 -3.69
N GLY A 40 0.52 3.28 -2.99
CA GLY A 40 1.66 2.43 -2.64
C GLY A 40 2.58 3.10 -1.65
N PHE A 41 3.88 2.98 -1.88
CA PHE A 41 4.88 3.42 -0.93
C PHE A 41 5.20 4.92 -0.98
N SER A 42 4.43 5.74 -1.70
CA SER A 42 4.72 7.18 -1.87
C SER A 42 4.77 8.01 -0.58
N LYS A 43 4.12 7.55 0.51
CA LYS A 43 4.23 8.14 1.87
C LYS A 43 5.13 7.35 2.81
N SER A 44 5.58 6.18 2.39
CA SER A 44 6.31 5.29 3.26
C SER A 44 7.71 5.85 3.52
N LYS A 45 8.20 5.68 4.76
CA LYS A 45 9.60 6.01 5.10
C LYS A 45 10.59 5.00 4.52
N LEU A 46 10.08 4.03 3.76
CA LEU A 46 10.82 2.93 3.16
C LEU A 46 11.20 3.27 1.72
N ASN A 47 12.38 2.84 1.29
CA ASN A 47 12.84 3.01 -0.08
C ASN A 47 12.44 1.78 -0.90
N ILE A 48 11.97 1.99 -2.13
CA ILE A 48 11.47 0.95 -3.02
C ILE A 48 12.34 0.92 -4.25
N LYS A 49 12.79 -0.27 -4.58
CA LYS A 49 13.53 -0.55 -5.81
C LYS A 49 12.73 -1.55 -6.61
N ARG A 50 12.44 -1.20 -7.87
CA ARG A 50 11.75 -2.06 -8.82
C ARG A 50 12.78 -2.51 -9.86
N TYR A 51 12.91 -3.82 -10.03
CA TYR A 51 13.85 -4.42 -10.96
C TYR A 51 13.09 -5.37 -11.88
N LYS A 52 13.22 -5.18 -13.19
CA LYS A 52 12.69 -6.15 -14.16
C LYS A 52 13.64 -7.35 -14.21
N LEU A 53 13.14 -8.55 -13.91
CA LEU A 53 13.95 -9.78 -13.96
C LEU A 53 13.89 -10.42 -15.34
N ASN A 54 12.70 -10.47 -15.95
CA ASN A 54 12.48 -10.99 -17.29
C ASN A 54 11.32 -10.23 -17.97
N ASN A 55 10.83 -10.68 -19.13
CA ASN A 55 9.77 -9.97 -19.86
C ASN A 55 8.47 -9.78 -19.07
N HIS A 56 8.15 -10.68 -18.14
CA HIS A 56 6.88 -10.69 -17.41
C HIS A 56 7.06 -10.46 -15.90
N THR A 57 8.22 -10.82 -15.35
CA THR A 57 8.50 -10.81 -13.91
C THR A 57 9.25 -9.54 -13.49
N TRP A 58 8.73 -8.95 -12.42
CA TRP A 58 9.30 -7.82 -11.71
C TRP A 58 9.59 -8.18 -10.27
N ARG A 59 10.70 -7.67 -9.76
CA ARG A 59 11.12 -7.72 -8.37
C ARG A 59 10.92 -6.36 -7.73
N LEU A 60 10.12 -6.33 -6.69
CA LEU A 60 9.92 -5.19 -5.82
C LEU A 60 10.67 -5.43 -4.52
N THR A 61 11.64 -4.56 -4.23
CA THR A 61 12.46 -4.62 -3.01
C THR A 61 12.20 -3.39 -2.18
N VAL A 62 11.77 -3.59 -0.93
CA VAL A 62 11.53 -2.56 0.05
C VAL A 62 12.64 -2.58 1.07
N VAL A 63 13.32 -1.44 1.23
CA VAL A 63 14.49 -1.29 2.08
C VAL A 63 14.23 -0.19 3.11
N ASN A 64 14.60 -0.44 4.36
CA ASN A 64 14.65 0.61 5.36
C ASN A 64 15.86 1.52 5.09
N PRO A 65 15.70 2.81 4.78
CA PRO A 65 16.83 3.68 4.47
C PRO A 65 17.75 3.92 5.67
N ARG A 66 17.26 3.78 6.91
CA ARG A 66 18.04 3.98 8.14
C ARG A 66 18.93 2.78 8.45
N THR A 67 18.40 1.57 8.33
CA THR A 67 19.13 0.34 8.69
C THR A 67 19.73 -0.38 7.49
N ARG A 68 19.40 0.04 6.27
CA ARG A 68 19.75 -0.60 4.99
C ARG A 68 19.28 -2.05 4.87
N LYS A 69 18.40 -2.52 5.77
CA LYS A 69 17.84 -3.87 5.73
C LYS A 69 16.68 -3.95 4.75
N THR A 70 16.65 -5.02 3.97
CA THR A 70 15.49 -5.38 3.16
C THR A 70 14.38 -5.89 4.07
N ILE A 71 13.22 -5.25 4.02
CA ILE A 71 12.06 -5.62 4.83
C ILE A 71 11.13 -6.54 4.04
N LEU A 72 10.92 -6.22 2.77
CA LEU A 72 10.05 -6.97 1.89
C LEU A 72 10.73 -7.13 0.54
N GLN A 73 10.75 -8.35 0.02
CA GLN A 73 11.11 -8.62 -1.37
C GLN A 73 10.02 -9.48 -1.99
N ALA A 74 9.39 -8.97 -3.03
CA ALA A 74 8.29 -9.60 -3.74
C ALA A 74 8.63 -9.69 -5.23
N ASP A 75 8.65 -10.90 -5.76
CA ASP A 75 8.78 -11.14 -7.19
C ASP A 75 7.42 -11.59 -7.74
N GLY A 76 7.07 -11.14 -8.95
CA GLY A 76 5.82 -11.53 -9.57
C GLY A 76 5.60 -10.86 -10.92
N HIS A 77 4.45 -11.14 -11.55
CA HIS A 77 4.11 -10.51 -12.81
C HIS A 77 3.95 -8.99 -12.62
N GLY A 78 4.47 -8.19 -13.55
CA GLY A 78 4.50 -6.72 -13.41
C GLY A 78 3.15 -6.12 -13.03
N ASP A 79 2.10 -6.50 -13.75
CA ASP A 79 0.73 -6.02 -13.51
C ASP A 79 0.23 -6.41 -12.11
N THR A 80 0.52 -7.64 -11.68
CA THR A 80 0.10 -8.14 -10.36
C THR A 80 0.86 -7.48 -9.22
N VAL A 81 2.18 -7.30 -9.37
CA VAL A 81 3.04 -6.68 -8.34
C VAL A 81 2.68 -5.21 -8.17
N PHE A 82 2.45 -4.49 -9.27
CA PHE A 82 2.08 -3.07 -9.22
C PHE A 82 0.64 -2.87 -8.74
N ALA A 83 -0.30 -3.73 -9.13
CA ALA A 83 -1.67 -3.68 -8.60
C ALA A 83 -1.74 -3.89 -7.09
N ASN A 84 -0.82 -4.66 -6.52
CA ASN A 84 -0.76 -4.95 -5.08
C ASN A 84 0.22 -4.07 -4.30
N GLU A 85 0.75 -3.02 -4.92
CA GLU A 85 1.81 -2.22 -4.31
C GLU A 85 1.39 -1.58 -2.96
N ASP A 86 0.13 -1.16 -2.81
CA ASP A 86 -0.39 -0.61 -1.54
C ASP A 86 -0.44 -1.67 -0.42
N ASN A 87 -0.89 -2.88 -0.76
CA ASN A 87 -0.94 -4.00 0.19
C ASN A 87 0.47 -4.38 0.65
N LEU A 88 1.41 -4.43 -0.30
CA LEU A 88 2.83 -4.66 -0.03
C LEU A 88 3.43 -3.53 0.82
N ALA A 89 3.02 -2.29 0.62
CA ALA A 89 3.46 -1.16 1.43
C ALA A 89 3.02 -1.27 2.88
N ARG A 90 1.74 -1.54 3.12
CA ARG A 90 1.21 -1.74 4.49
C ARG A 90 1.86 -2.94 5.17
N MET A 91 2.09 -4.02 4.43
CA MET A 91 2.79 -5.20 4.94
C MET A 91 4.23 -4.84 5.34
N ALA A 92 4.98 -4.14 4.49
CA ALA A 92 6.36 -3.74 4.80
C ALA A 92 6.44 -2.82 6.02
N GLU A 93 5.48 -1.91 6.20
CA GLU A 93 5.42 -1.05 7.39
C GLU A 93 5.15 -1.86 8.67
N THR A 94 4.24 -2.83 8.60
CA THR A 94 3.92 -3.73 9.72
C THR A 94 5.13 -4.60 10.08
N LEU A 95 5.80 -5.17 9.07
CA LEU A 95 7.02 -5.96 9.25
C LEU A 95 8.14 -5.14 9.88
N MET A 96 8.34 -3.89 9.43
CA MET A 96 9.31 -2.99 10.02
C MET A 96 9.02 -2.71 11.50
N ALA A 97 7.75 -2.48 11.86
CA ALA A 97 7.36 -2.20 13.24
C ALA A 97 7.60 -3.40 14.17
N GLN A 98 7.51 -4.62 13.64
CA GLN A 98 7.72 -5.87 14.37
C GLN A 98 9.17 -6.39 14.28
N GLY A 99 10.04 -5.74 13.50
CA GLY A 99 11.42 -6.18 13.27
C GLY A 99 11.54 -7.44 12.41
N LEU A 100 10.51 -7.78 11.64
CA LEU A 100 10.45 -8.96 10.77
C LEU A 100 10.82 -8.58 9.32
N THR A 101 11.24 -9.58 8.55
CA THR A 101 11.56 -9.42 7.12
C THR A 101 11.00 -10.59 6.33
N ILE A 102 10.33 -10.32 5.20
CA ILE A 102 9.84 -11.35 4.28
C ILE A 102 10.58 -11.23 2.95
N ARG A 103 11.06 -12.36 2.45
CA ARG A 103 11.71 -12.47 1.14
C ARG A 103 11.07 -13.62 0.40
N THR A 104 10.50 -13.35 -0.76
CA THR A 104 10.07 -14.42 -1.68
C THR A 104 11.31 -15.05 -2.31
N GLN A 105 11.38 -16.37 -2.28
CA GLN A 105 12.29 -17.16 -3.10
C GLN A 105 11.47 -17.68 -4.29
N PHE A 106 11.94 -17.41 -5.51
CA PHE A 106 11.54 -18.18 -6.68
C PHE A 106 12.72 -19.07 -7.02
N ASP A 107 12.47 -20.38 -7.10
CA ASP A 107 13.39 -21.28 -7.80
C ASP A 107 13.35 -20.91 -9.29
N GLU A 108 14.53 -20.80 -9.90
CA GLU A 108 14.69 -20.70 -11.36
C GLU A 108 14.22 -21.98 -12.06
#